data_AF-A0A524EAF6-F1
#
_entry.id   AF-A0A524EAF6-F1
#
_cell.length_a   1.000
_cell.length_b   1.000
_cell.length_c   1.000
_cell.angle_alpha   90.00
_cell.angle_beta   90.00
_cell.angle_gamma   90.00
#
_symmetry.space_group_name_H-M   'P 1'
#
loop_
_entity.id
_entity.type
_entity.pdbx_description
1 polymer ?
#
loop_
_entity_poly.entity_id
_entity_poly.type
_entity_poly.pdbx_seq_one_letter_code
_entity_poly.pdbx_strand_id
1 'polypeptide(L)'
;MPMVELVAKRMLRRNPDIGLSVVDLIVLLWLYSNPYDNNRRQLSSMKNVLTMTEIVQSPTGTPQVTDEELTQIVLGSLRRLKDKGLCYIQSAGRFYVKGTLTERGVNLIEKSLDTPSMRRVTDEFGNNP
;
A
#
# COMPACT_ATOMS: atom_id res chain seq x y z
N MET A 1 11.33 6.93 -9.20
CA MET A 1 10.70 6.42 -7.97
C MET A 1 9.38 7.15 -7.70
N PRO A 2 8.25 6.43 -7.62
CA PRO A 2 6.94 7.00 -7.28
C PRO A 2 6.94 7.55 -5.84
N MET A 3 6.14 8.60 -5.57
CA MET A 3 6.12 9.30 -4.28
C MET A 3 5.72 8.37 -3.14
N VAL A 4 4.80 7.45 -3.39
CA VAL A 4 4.38 6.44 -2.41
C VAL A 4 5.53 5.54 -1.96
N GLU A 5 6.45 5.18 -2.85
CA GLU A 5 7.63 4.38 -2.49
C GLU A 5 8.61 5.21 -1.66
N LEU A 6 8.81 6.48 -2.00
CA LEU A 6 9.62 7.40 -1.19
C LEU A 6 9.07 7.53 0.23
N VAL A 7 7.75 7.69 0.33
CA VAL A 7 7.02 7.83 1.59
C VAL A 7 7.10 6.54 2.39
N ALA A 8 6.86 5.38 1.79
CA ALA A 8 7.01 4.07 2.45
C ALA A 8 8.44 3.84 2.95
N LYS A 9 9.47 4.15 2.16
CA LYS A 9 10.88 4.09 2.60
C LYS A 9 11.15 5.03 3.78
N ARG A 10 10.54 6.22 3.80
CA ARG A 10 10.65 7.17 4.94
C ARG A 10 9.95 6.63 6.20
N MET A 11 8.75 6.07 6.06
CA MET A 11 8.03 5.42 7.17
C MET A 11 8.85 4.29 7.78
N LEU A 12 9.46 3.44 6.94
CA LEU A 12 10.30 2.34 7.40
C LEU A 12 11.52 2.84 8.18
N ARG A 13 12.22 3.88 7.68
CA ARG A 13 13.36 4.49 8.39
C ARG A 13 12.99 5.06 9.76
N ARG A 14 11.77 5.57 9.92
CA ARG A 14 11.26 6.09 11.21
C ARG A 14 10.80 4.98 12.16
N ASN A 15 10.54 3.79 11.64
CA ASN A 15 10.02 2.65 12.40
C ASN A 15 10.79 1.36 12.01
N PRO A 16 12.12 1.29 12.24
CA PRO A 16 12.96 0.20 11.73
C PRO A 16 12.55 -1.19 12.25
N ASP A 17 12.05 -1.26 13.49
CA ASP A 17 11.71 -2.52 14.16
C ASP A 17 10.24 -2.94 13.97
N ILE A 18 9.50 -2.26 13.10
CA ILE A 18 8.08 -2.59 12.88
C ILE A 18 7.91 -3.97 12.23
N GLY A 19 8.96 -4.52 11.62
CA GLY A 19 8.96 -5.82 10.95
C GLY A 19 8.02 -5.85 9.74
N LEU A 20 7.99 -4.75 8.98
CA LEU A 20 7.25 -4.61 7.73
C LEU A 20 8.23 -4.23 6.61
N SER A 21 7.94 -4.69 5.40
CA SER A 21 8.67 -4.29 4.20
C SER A 21 8.14 -2.96 3.64
N VAL A 22 8.88 -2.38 2.68
CA VAL A 22 8.41 -1.20 1.93
C VAL A 22 7.08 -1.51 1.22
N VAL A 23 6.91 -2.71 0.64
CA VAL A 23 5.66 -3.13 0.00
C VAL A 23 4.50 -3.15 0.99
N ASP A 24 4.71 -3.67 2.19
CA ASP A 24 3.67 -3.69 3.22
C ASP A 24 3.21 -2.27 3.58
N LEU A 25 4.14 -1.32 3.66
CA LEU A 25 3.85 0.07 3.93
C LEU A 25 3.14 0.76 2.75
N ILE A 26 3.50 0.43 1.52
CA ILE A 26 2.78 0.90 0.33
C ILE A 26 1.33 0.38 0.36
N VAL A 27 1.12 -0.91 0.67
CA VAL A 27 -0.23 -1.49 0.78
C VAL A 27 -1.02 -0.86 1.95
N LEU A 28 -0.36 -0.54 3.05
CA LEU A 28 -0.96 0.18 4.17
C LEU A 28 -1.42 1.60 3.76
N LEU A 29 -0.58 2.32 3.01
CA LEU A 29 -0.90 3.64 2.47
C LEU A 29 -2.03 3.57 1.43
N TRP A 30 -2.06 2.51 0.61
CA TRP A 30 -3.18 2.23 -0.27
C TRP A 30 -4.45 2.03 0.55
N LEU A 31 -4.42 1.26 1.64
CA LEU A 31 -5.56 1.11 2.55
C LEU A 31 -5.98 2.42 3.24
N TYR A 32 -5.10 3.41 3.31
CA TYR A 32 -5.38 4.74 3.86
C TYR A 32 -5.98 5.68 2.83
N SER A 33 -5.48 5.64 1.59
CA SER A 33 -5.98 6.48 0.50
C SER A 33 -7.47 6.26 0.25
N ASN A 34 -8.20 7.35 0.03
CA ASN A 34 -9.66 7.48 0.01
C ASN A 34 -10.47 6.18 -0.33
N PRO A 35 -11.37 5.70 0.55
CA PRO A 35 -12.18 4.51 0.29
C PRO A 35 -13.27 4.83 -0.73
N TYR A 36 -13.10 4.43 -1.99
CA TYR A 36 -14.25 4.25 -2.86
C TYR A 36 -15.28 3.31 -2.19
N ASP A 37 -16.57 3.62 -2.38
CA ASP A 37 -17.78 3.00 -1.84
C ASP A 37 -17.61 1.68 -1.04
N ASN A 38 -18.03 1.69 0.22
CA ASN A 38 -18.17 0.50 1.08
C ASN A 38 -16.87 -0.23 1.50
N ASN A 39 -15.75 0.48 1.67
CA ASN A 39 -14.44 -0.09 2.03
C ASN A 39 -13.91 -1.10 1.01
N ARG A 40 -14.36 -1.04 -0.25
CA ARG A 40 -13.98 -1.94 -1.32
C ARG A 40 -12.89 -1.29 -2.17
N ARG A 41 -11.73 -1.94 -2.28
CA ARG A 41 -10.57 -1.43 -3.00
C ARG A 41 -10.23 -2.32 -4.17
N GLN A 42 -10.07 -1.74 -5.36
CA GLN A 42 -9.72 -2.50 -6.56
C GLN A 42 -8.24 -2.86 -6.56
N LEU A 43 -7.93 -4.15 -6.68
CA LEU A 43 -6.54 -4.61 -6.72
C LEU A 43 -5.75 -4.02 -7.90
N SER A 44 -6.42 -3.74 -9.03
CA SER A 44 -5.81 -3.07 -10.19
C SER A 44 -5.14 -1.74 -9.83
N SER A 45 -5.76 -0.91 -8.97
CA SER A 45 -5.17 0.36 -8.52
C SER A 45 -3.85 0.15 -7.78
N MET A 46 -3.80 -0.82 -6.87
CA MET A 46 -2.57 -1.19 -6.16
C MET A 46 -1.53 -1.77 -7.11
N LYS A 47 -1.94 -2.68 -8.01
CA LYS A 47 -1.02 -3.30 -8.97
C LYS A 47 -0.36 -2.26 -9.86
N ASN A 48 -1.11 -1.29 -10.37
CA ASN A 48 -0.59 -0.19 -11.18
C ASN A 48 0.44 0.65 -10.42
N VAL A 49 0.21 0.88 -9.13
CA VAL A 49 1.20 1.57 -8.29
C VAL A 49 2.45 0.72 -8.09
N LEU A 50 2.29 -0.58 -7.79
CA LEU A 50 3.44 -1.48 -7.61
C LEU A 50 4.28 -1.56 -8.88
N THR A 51 3.69 -1.68 -10.07
CA THR A 51 4.46 -1.76 -11.33
C THR A 51 5.30 -0.51 -11.62
N MET A 52 5.02 0.63 -10.95
CA MET A 52 5.83 1.84 -11.02
C MET A 52 6.97 1.89 -10.00
N THR A 53 6.99 0.98 -9.02
CA THR A 53 8.01 0.92 -7.96
C THR A 53 9.27 0.20 -8.41
N GLU A 54 10.42 0.63 -7.90
CA GLU A 54 11.71 -0.01 -8.15
C GLU A 54 11.79 -1.43 -7.56
N ILE A 55 10.87 -1.78 -6.65
CA ILE A 55 10.83 -3.06 -5.95
C ILE A 55 10.48 -4.22 -6.90
N VAL A 56 9.64 -3.95 -7.91
CA VAL A 56 9.17 -4.98 -8.86
C VAL A 56 9.61 -4.70 -10.30
N GLN A 57 10.31 -3.59 -10.51
CA GLN A 57 10.93 -3.25 -11.79
C GLN A 57 12.34 -3.83 -11.90
N SER A 58 12.72 -4.16 -13.12
CA SER A 58 14.11 -4.40 -13.50
C SER A 58 14.92 -3.09 -13.44
N PRO A 59 16.27 -3.15 -13.48
CA PRO A 59 17.12 -1.98 -13.64
C PRO A 59 16.80 -1.15 -14.90
N THR A 60 16.14 -1.74 -15.90
CA THR A 60 15.71 -1.07 -17.14
C THR A 60 14.27 -0.51 -17.05
N GLY A 61 13.63 -0.55 -15.88
CA GLY A 61 12.29 0.00 -15.62
C GLY A 61 11.12 -0.89 -16.07
N THR A 62 11.38 -2.13 -16.50
CA THR A 62 10.33 -3.07 -16.91
C THR A 62 9.87 -3.92 -15.72
N PRO A 63 8.55 -4.07 -15.46
CA PRO A 63 8.08 -4.99 -14.43
C PRO A 63 8.56 -6.42 -14.71
N GLN A 64 9.14 -7.08 -13.70
CA GLN A 64 9.60 -8.48 -13.80
C GLN A 64 8.63 -9.48 -13.16
N VAL A 65 7.41 -9.03 -12.87
CA VAL A 65 6.40 -9.81 -12.16
C VAL A 65 5.12 -9.89 -12.99
N THR A 66 4.48 -11.04 -12.96
CA THR A 66 3.18 -11.30 -13.57
C THR A 66 2.06 -10.66 -12.75
N ASP A 67 0.87 -10.51 -13.36
CA ASP A 67 -0.32 -10.02 -12.65
C ASP A 67 -0.72 -10.91 -11.46
N GLU A 68 -0.51 -12.23 -11.61
CA GLU A 68 -0.78 -13.21 -10.56
C GLU A 68 0.20 -13.04 -9.39
N GLU A 69 1.50 -12.89 -9.67
CA GLU A 69 2.51 -12.61 -8.64
C GLU A 69 2.24 -11.28 -7.93
N LEU A 70 1.89 -10.21 -8.65
CA LEU A 70 1.47 -8.95 -8.05
C LEU A 70 0.26 -9.12 -7.13
N THR A 71 -0.72 -9.95 -7.53
CA THR A 71 -1.86 -10.29 -6.67
C THR A 71 -1.39 -10.96 -5.38
N GLN A 72 -0.52 -11.96 -5.48
CA GLN A 72 0.00 -12.67 -4.31
C GLN A 72 0.83 -11.78 -3.39
N ILE A 73 1.62 -10.87 -3.95
CA ILE A 73 2.39 -9.86 -3.20
C ILE A 73 1.45 -8.97 -2.37
N VAL A 74 0.38 -8.46 -2.98
CA VAL A 74 -0.60 -7.60 -2.27
C VAL A 74 -1.33 -8.41 -1.19
N LEU A 75 -1.82 -9.61 -1.50
CA LEU A 75 -2.53 -10.46 -0.54
C LEU A 75 -1.64 -10.89 0.63
N GLY A 76 -0.38 -11.24 0.37
CA GLY A 76 0.60 -11.56 1.40
C GLY A 76 0.88 -10.36 2.31
N SER A 77 0.94 -9.16 1.74
CA SER A 77 1.13 -7.92 2.51
C SER A 77 -0.08 -7.62 3.41
N LEU A 78 -1.29 -7.74 2.87
CA LEU A 78 -2.53 -7.57 3.65
C LEU A 78 -2.62 -8.55 4.82
N ARG A 79 -2.17 -9.80 4.62
CA ARG A 79 -2.10 -10.80 5.70
C ARG A 79 -1.13 -10.35 6.80
N ARG A 80 0.09 -9.92 6.44
CA ARG A 80 1.08 -9.42 7.42
C ARG A 80 0.57 -8.18 8.17
N LEU A 81 -0.07 -7.24 7.47
CA LEU A 81 -0.65 -6.04 8.10
C LEU A 81 -1.78 -6.40 9.08
N LYS A 82 -2.62 -7.38 8.71
CA LYS A 82 -3.66 -7.92 9.60
C LYS A 82 -3.04 -8.59 10.83
N ASP A 83 -2.02 -9.42 10.64
CA ASP A 83 -1.34 -10.12 11.74
C ASP A 83 -0.66 -9.14 12.71
N LYS A 84 -0.24 -7.96 12.22
CA LYS A 84 0.25 -6.85 13.07
C LYS A 84 -0.84 -5.96 13.65
N GLY A 85 -2.12 -6.24 13.38
CA GLY A 85 -3.25 -5.46 13.88
C GLY A 85 -3.34 -4.05 13.30
N LEU A 86 -2.84 -3.83 12.07
CA LEU A 86 -2.86 -2.52 11.40
C LEU A 86 -4.08 -2.35 10.48
N CYS A 87 -4.72 -3.44 10.07
CA CYS A 87 -5.96 -3.41 9.30
C CYS A 87 -6.90 -4.56 9.65
N TYR A 88 -8.19 -4.35 9.42
CA TYR A 88 -9.20 -5.40 9.36
C TYR A 88 -9.49 -5.74 7.89
N ILE A 89 -9.39 -7.02 7.54
CA ILE A 89 -9.77 -7.53 6.21
C ILE A 89 -11.03 -8.37 6.36
N GLN A 90 -12.13 -7.89 5.77
CA GLN A 90 -13.40 -8.61 5.73
C GLN A 90 -13.40 -9.67 4.63
N SER A 91 -12.93 -9.31 3.44
CA SER A 91 -12.78 -10.24 2.31
C SER A 91 -11.65 -9.82 1.39
N ALA A 92 -11.01 -10.79 0.76
CA ALA A 92 -9.99 -10.57 -0.26
C ALA A 92 -10.26 -11.52 -1.42
N GLY A 93 -10.65 -10.97 -2.57
CA GLY A 93 -10.90 -11.72 -3.79
C GLY A 93 -9.89 -11.39 -4.87
N ARG A 94 -10.09 -11.95 -6.07
CA ARG A 94 -9.21 -11.75 -7.23
C ARG A 94 -9.17 -10.31 -7.74
N PHE A 95 -10.27 -9.57 -7.61
CA PHE A 95 -10.42 -8.23 -8.19
C PHE A 95 -10.45 -7.12 -7.15
N TYR A 96 -10.91 -7.42 -5.95
CA TYR A 96 -11.09 -6.42 -4.91
C TYR A 96 -10.82 -6.98 -3.52
N VAL A 97 -10.45 -6.07 -2.63
CA VAL A 97 -10.27 -6.32 -1.21
C VAL A 97 -11.24 -5.43 -0.45
N LYS A 98 -11.95 -6.01 0.52
CA LYS A 98 -12.77 -5.26 1.46
C LYS A 98 -12.05 -5.21 2.81
N GLY A 99 -11.59 -4.03 3.19
CA GLY A 99 -10.82 -3.86 4.41
C GLY A 99 -10.70 -2.40 4.82
N THR A 100 -10.43 -2.20 6.11
CA THR A 100 -10.24 -0.88 6.71
C THR A 100 -9.04 -0.90 7.63
N LEU A 101 -8.47 0.27 7.91
CA LEU A 101 -7.40 0.41 8.88
C LEU A 101 -7.94 0.30 10.30
N THR A 102 -7.11 -0.22 11.21
CA THR A 102 -7.37 -0.06 12.64
C THR A 102 -6.92 1.33 13.10
N GLU A 103 -7.34 1.77 14.28
CA GLU A 103 -6.81 3.00 14.89
C GLU A 103 -5.29 2.97 14.98
N ARG A 104 -4.69 1.81 15.28
CA ARG A 104 -3.24 1.63 15.30
C ARG A 104 -2.62 1.83 13.92
N GLY A 105 -3.27 1.32 12.86
CA GLY A 105 -2.85 1.53 11.48
C GLY A 105 -2.88 3.00 11.07
N VAL A 106 -3.96 3.70 11.37
CA VAL A 106 -4.10 5.16 11.14
C VAL A 106 -3.02 5.93 11.89
N ASN A 107 -2.88 5.68 13.20
CA ASN A 107 -1.88 6.34 14.05
C ASN A 107 -0.44 6.13 13.55
N LEU A 108 -0.12 4.93 13.04
CA LEU A 108 1.20 4.66 12.46
C LEU A 108 1.48 5.57 11.26
N ILE A 109 0.50 5.75 10.37
CA ILE A 109 0.63 6.57 9.17
C ILE A 109 0.78 8.05 9.57
N GLU A 110 -0.11 8.54 10.43
CA GLU A 110 -0.13 9.94 10.84
C GLU A 110 1.11 10.34 11.65
N LYS A 111 1.64 9.45 12.50
CA LYS A 111 2.91 9.71 13.20
C LYS A 111 4.12 9.66 12.26
N SER A 112 4.01 8.93 11.15
CA SER A 112 5.13 8.75 10.23
C SER A 112 5.18 9.83 9.14
N LEU A 113 4.07 10.52 8.85
CA LEU A 113 3.94 11.46 7.73
C LEU A 113 3.45 12.84 8.17
N ASP A 114 4.04 13.86 7.56
CA ASP A 114 3.51 15.22 7.57
C ASP A 114 2.35 15.37 6.57
N THR A 115 1.41 16.27 6.86
CA THR A 115 0.19 16.52 6.07
C THR A 115 0.45 16.71 4.57
N PRO A 116 1.52 17.39 4.11
CA PRO A 116 1.83 17.53 2.68
C PRO A 116 2.20 16.21 2.00
N SER A 117 2.96 15.34 2.66
CA SER A 117 3.32 14.01 2.12
C SER A 117 2.09 13.13 1.99
N MET A 118 1.17 13.25 2.94
CA MET A 118 -0.08 12.50 2.96
C MET A 118 -0.97 12.82 1.74
N ARG A 119 -1.15 14.11 1.41
CA ARG A 119 -1.92 14.54 0.22
C ARG A 119 -1.36 13.98 -1.09
N ARG A 120 -0.04 14.00 -1.27
CA ARG A 120 0.60 13.49 -2.50
C ARG A 120 0.45 11.98 -2.65
N VAL A 121 0.48 11.24 -1.56
CA VAL A 121 0.26 9.78 -1.58
C VAL A 121 -1.18 9.46 -1.96
N THR A 122 -2.16 10.22 -1.43
CA THR A 122 -3.56 10.02 -1.79
C THR A 122 -3.83 10.30 -3.27
N ASP A 123 -3.15 11.29 -3.86
CA ASP A 123 -3.27 11.62 -5.29
C ASP A 123 -2.75 10.47 -6.18
N GLU A 124 -1.63 9.82 -5.81
CA GLU A 124 -1.09 8.68 -6.58
C GLU A 124 -1.99 7.44 -6.55
N PHE A 125 -2.78 7.27 -5.49
CA PHE A 125 -3.79 6.22 -5.41
C PHE A 125 -5.16 6.65 -5.97
N GLY A 126 -5.33 7.93 -6.33
CA GLY A 126 -6.61 8.49 -6.78
C GLY A 126 -6.56 9.95 -7.26
N ASN A 127 -6.24 10.14 -8.54
CA ASN A 127 -6.84 11.12 -9.47
C ASN A 127 -6.36 10.77 -10.89
N ASN A 128 -6.92 9.70 -11.48
CA ASN A 128 -6.92 9.57 -12.93
C ASN A 128 -8.26 10.18 -13.40
N PRO A 129 -8.28 11.41 -13.98
CA PRO A 129 -9.43 11.86 -14.74
C PRO A 129 -9.71 10.94 -15.94
#